data_AF-A0A1I0G534-F1
#
_entry.id   AF-A0A1I0G534-F1
#
_cell.length_a   1.000
_cell.length_b   1.000
_cell.length_c   1.000
_cell.angle_alpha   90.00
_cell.angle_beta   90.00
_cell.angle_gamma   90.00
#
_symmetry.space_group_name_H-M   'P 1'
#
loop_
_entity.id
_entity.type
_entity.pdbx_description
1 polymer ?
#
loop_
_entity_poly.entity_id
_entity_poly.type
_entity_poly.pdbx_seq_one_letter_code
_entity_poly.pdbx_strand_id
1 'polypeptide(L)'
;METIFSKIIEGTIPAKKVFENERILAFYDIEPAAPVHVLIIPKKPIPSMNEVTTEDLPLIGEIHAVAQQIAAELGIKESGYRLINNCGPDSGQAVPHLHYHLIGGAKLGALVGGSKSHA
;
A
#
# COMPACT_ATOMS: atom_id res chain seq x y z
N MET A 1 2.86 -2.94 -18.54
CA MET A 1 2.76 -1.49 -18.33
C MET A 1 3.97 -1.09 -17.51
N GLU A 2 4.76 -0.15 -18.00
CA GLU A 2 5.96 0.32 -17.28
C GLU A 2 5.54 1.42 -16.30
N THR A 3 5.84 1.21 -15.01
CA THR A 3 5.62 2.19 -13.95
C THR A 3 6.89 2.28 -13.11
N ILE A 4 6.97 3.26 -12.19
CA ILE A 4 8.05 3.28 -11.22
C ILE A 4 8.07 1.99 -10.37
N PHE A 5 6.91 1.40 -10.10
CA PHE A 5 6.80 0.15 -9.35
C PHE A 5 7.27 -1.07 -10.15
N SER A 6 7.07 -1.12 -11.47
CA SER A 6 7.66 -2.21 -12.28
C SER A 6 9.18 -2.19 -12.21
N LYS A 7 9.80 -1.00 -12.20
CA LYS A 7 11.26 -0.84 -12.02
C LYS A 7 11.74 -1.30 -10.64
N ILE A 8 10.96 -1.05 -9.58
CA ILE A 8 11.25 -1.56 -8.24
C ILE A 8 11.13 -3.09 -8.19
N ILE A 9 10.09 -3.65 -8.81
CA ILE A 9 9.88 -5.11 -8.89
C ILE A 9 11.03 -5.80 -9.63
N GLU A 10 11.47 -5.22 -10.74
CA GLU A 10 12.60 -5.71 -11.54
C GLU A 10 13.96 -5.49 -10.86
N GLY A 11 14.00 -4.68 -9.79
CA GLY A 11 15.24 -4.32 -9.10
C GLY A 11 16.12 -3.34 -9.88
N THR A 12 15.60 -2.69 -10.92
CA THR A 12 16.34 -1.69 -11.71
C THR A 12 16.48 -0.36 -10.98
N ILE A 13 15.61 -0.08 -10.00
CA ILE A 13 15.79 0.99 -9.02
C ILE A 13 15.71 0.45 -7.60
N PRO A 14 16.48 1.02 -6.64
CA PRO A 14 16.48 0.55 -5.27
C PRO A 14 15.18 0.92 -4.55
N ALA A 15 14.75 0.06 -3.63
CA ALA A 15 13.71 0.35 -2.65
C ALA A 15 14.08 -0.29 -1.32
N LYS A 16 13.70 0.36 -0.21
CA LYS A 16 13.87 -0.22 1.13
C LYS A 16 12.75 -1.22 1.37
N LYS A 17 12.99 -2.48 1.00
CA LYS A 17 12.01 -3.58 1.12
C LYS A 17 11.72 -3.92 2.58
N VAL A 18 10.47 -4.26 2.85
CA VAL A 18 9.96 -4.73 4.15
C VAL A 18 9.46 -6.17 4.03
N PHE A 19 8.87 -6.52 2.89
CA PHE A 19 8.38 -7.86 2.60
C PHE A 19 8.53 -8.14 1.10
N GLU A 20 8.83 -9.38 0.74
CA GLU A 20 8.79 -9.82 -0.65
C GLU A 20 8.49 -11.32 -0.73
N ASN A 21 7.55 -11.70 -1.60
CA ASN A 21 7.34 -13.09 -2.01
C ASN A 21 7.17 -13.17 -3.55
N GLU A 22 6.67 -14.28 -4.06
CA GLU A 22 6.47 -14.49 -5.50
C GLU A 22 5.41 -13.55 -6.12
N ARG A 23 4.46 -13.07 -5.33
CA ARG A 23 3.25 -12.37 -5.81
C ARG A 23 3.16 -10.92 -5.35
N ILE A 24 3.82 -10.56 -4.25
CA ILE A 24 3.68 -9.29 -3.54
C ILE A 24 5.06 -8.74 -3.19
N LEU A 25 5.19 -7.43 -3.25
CA LEU A 25 6.33 -6.67 -2.78
C LEU A 25 5.82 -5.54 -1.87
N ALA A 26 6.47 -5.34 -0.72
CA ALA A 26 6.22 -4.19 0.13
C ALA A 26 7.52 -3.46 0.48
N PHE A 27 7.47 -2.14 0.44
CA PHE A 27 8.63 -1.28 0.66
C PHE A 27 8.20 0.06 1.26
N TYR A 28 9.12 0.74 1.94
CA TYR A 28 8.83 2.07 2.49
C TYR A 28 8.56 3.07 1.37
N ASP A 29 7.55 3.91 1.57
CA ASP A 29 7.33 5.08 0.73
C ASP A 29 8.55 6.03 0.83
N ILE A 30 8.92 6.66 -0.28
CA ILE A 30 10.03 7.60 -0.34
C ILE A 30 9.67 8.95 0.32
N GLU A 31 8.39 9.30 0.35
CA GLU A 31 7.84 10.48 1.01
C GLU A 31 6.85 10.03 2.11
N PRO A 32 7.35 9.61 3.28
CA PRO A 32 6.50 9.04 4.32
C PRO A 32 5.55 10.08 4.93
N ALA A 33 4.25 9.79 4.94
CA ALA A 33 3.21 10.63 5.55
C ALA A 33 3.06 10.41 7.08
N ALA A 34 3.68 9.37 7.62
CA ALA A 34 3.71 9.02 9.03
C ALA A 34 4.99 8.23 9.35
N PRO A 35 5.35 7.99 10.63
CA PRO A 35 6.55 7.23 11.00
C PRO A 35 6.63 5.84 10.35
N VAL A 36 5.48 5.18 10.16
CA VAL A 36 5.36 4.03 9.27
C VAL A 36 4.51 4.41 8.06
N HIS A 37 5.13 4.39 6.88
CA HIS A 37 4.45 4.50 5.59
C HIS A 37 5.05 3.46 4.63
N VAL A 38 4.31 2.39 4.39
CA VAL A 38 4.72 1.27 3.52
C VAL A 38 3.74 1.15 2.37
N LEU A 39 4.25 0.97 1.16
CA LEU A 39 3.48 0.61 -0.02
C LEU A 39 3.49 -0.91 -0.17
N ILE A 40 2.32 -1.52 -0.31
CA ILE A 40 2.14 -2.95 -0.58
C ILE A 40 1.55 -3.09 -1.98
N ILE A 41 2.27 -3.79 -2.87
CA ILE A 41 1.90 -3.90 -4.28
C ILE A 41 1.88 -5.37 -4.73
N PRO A 42 0.98 -5.77 -5.63
CA PRO A 42 1.13 -7.01 -6.37
C PRO A 42 2.26 -6.87 -7.39
N LYS A 43 2.99 -7.95 -7.66
CA LYS A 43 3.92 -8.04 -8.79
C LYS A 43 3.19 -8.11 -10.13
N LYS A 44 1.94 -8.61 -10.14
CA LYS A 44 1.03 -8.54 -11.29
C LYS A 44 0.73 -7.05 -11.60
N PRO A 45 0.87 -6.59 -12.86
CA PRO A 45 0.66 -5.19 -13.22
C PRO A 45 -0.84 -4.87 -13.38
N ILE A 46 -1.55 -4.71 -12.26
CA ILE A 46 -2.95 -4.25 -12.21
C ILE A 46 -2.94 -2.71 -12.11
N PRO A 47 -3.54 -1.94 -13.03
CA PRO A 47 -3.44 -0.47 -13.00
C PRO A 47 -4.08 0.21 -11.79
N SER A 48 -5.28 -0.20 -11.38
CA SER A 48 -6.01 0.34 -10.25
C SER A 48 -6.98 -0.70 -9.68
N MET A 49 -7.74 -0.34 -8.65
CA MET A 49 -8.76 -1.22 -8.10
C MET A 49 -9.88 -1.53 -9.11
N ASN A 50 -10.12 -0.64 -10.08
CA ASN A 50 -11.13 -0.85 -11.13
C ASN A 50 -10.80 -2.00 -12.10
N GLU A 51 -9.52 -2.40 -12.20
CA GLU A 51 -9.07 -3.49 -13.08
C GLU A 51 -8.89 -4.82 -12.33
N VAL A 52 -9.25 -4.88 -11.04
CA VAL A 52 -9.27 -6.12 -10.27
C VAL A 52 -10.39 -7.02 -10.77
N THR A 53 -10.05 -8.24 -11.17
CA THR A 53 -11.02 -9.25 -11.62
C THR A 53 -11.34 -10.25 -10.50
N THR A 54 -12.33 -11.12 -10.71
CA THR A 54 -12.65 -12.21 -9.76
C THR A 54 -11.46 -13.14 -9.50
N GLU A 55 -10.60 -13.35 -10.50
CA GLU A 55 -9.38 -14.17 -10.38
C GLU A 55 -8.31 -13.51 -9.50
N ASP A 56 -8.38 -12.19 -9.34
CA ASP A 56 -7.45 -11.41 -8.51
C ASP A 56 -7.86 -11.33 -7.04
N LEU A 57 -9.11 -11.69 -6.69
CA LEU A 57 -9.59 -11.59 -5.31
C LEU A 57 -8.71 -12.36 -4.28
N PRO A 58 -8.17 -13.57 -4.58
CA PRO A 58 -7.21 -14.21 -3.70
C PRO A 58 -5.92 -13.39 -3.48
N LEU A 59 -5.44 -12.70 -4.53
CA LEU A 59 -4.28 -11.80 -4.42
C LEU A 59 -4.59 -10.59 -3.53
N ILE A 60 -5.79 -10.03 -3.63
CA ILE A 60 -6.23 -8.94 -2.74
C ILE A 60 -6.30 -9.40 -1.29
N GLY A 61 -6.81 -10.62 -1.04
CA GLY A 61 -6.80 -11.23 0.29
C GLY A 61 -5.38 -11.42 0.84
N GLU A 62 -4.45 -11.89 0.00
CA GLU A 62 -3.04 -12.05 0.34
C GLU A 62 -2.38 -10.70 0.69
N ILE A 63 -2.68 -9.62 -0.04
CA ILE A 63 -2.20 -8.26 0.30
C ILE A 63 -2.65 -7.84 1.70
N HIS A 64 -3.89 -8.13 2.09
CA HIS A 64 -4.39 -7.79 3.42
C HIS A 64 -3.70 -8.63 4.52
N ALA A 65 -3.42 -9.91 4.25
CA ALA A 65 -2.66 -10.76 5.17
C ALA A 65 -1.22 -10.23 5.34
N VAL A 66 -0.57 -9.84 4.25
CA VAL A 66 0.76 -9.19 4.27
C VAL A 66 0.72 -7.87 5.04
N ALA A 67 -0.32 -7.06 4.87
CA ALA A 67 -0.47 -5.81 5.63
C ALA A 67 -0.56 -6.06 7.15
N GLN A 68 -1.29 -7.08 7.59
CA GLN A 68 -1.38 -7.46 9.00
C GLN A 68 -0.03 -7.95 9.55
N GLN A 69 0.70 -8.75 8.76
CA GLN A 69 2.03 -9.22 9.12
C GLN A 69 2.99 -8.03 9.30
N ILE A 70 3.09 -7.15 8.31
CA ILE A 70 3.97 -5.98 8.35
C ILE A 70 3.60 -5.05 9.51
N ALA A 71 2.30 -4.86 9.79
CA ALA A 71 1.87 -4.05 10.92
C ALA A 71 2.33 -4.61 12.27
N ALA A 72 2.35 -5.95 12.43
CA ALA A 72 2.90 -6.60 13.61
C ALA A 72 4.41 -6.45 13.70
N GLU A 73 5.14 -6.71 12.60
CA GLU A 73 6.60 -6.62 12.52
C GLU A 73 7.12 -5.20 12.77
N LEU A 74 6.40 -4.18 12.31
CA LEU A 74 6.74 -2.77 12.51
C LEU A 74 6.19 -2.18 13.82
N GLY A 75 5.57 -2.99 14.68
CA GLY A 75 5.13 -2.58 16.01
C GLY A 75 3.92 -1.63 16.03
N ILE A 76 3.15 -1.55 14.94
CA ILE A 76 1.98 -0.66 14.83
C ILE A 76 0.63 -1.38 14.99
N LYS A 77 0.64 -2.72 15.11
CA LYS A 77 -0.57 -3.54 15.26
C LYS A 77 -1.46 -3.05 16.40
N GLU A 78 -0.91 -2.89 17.60
CA GLU A 78 -1.69 -2.55 18.80
C GLU A 78 -2.02 -1.05 18.87
N SER A 79 -1.12 -0.18 18.39
CA SER A 79 -1.39 1.27 18.32
C SER A 79 -2.38 1.65 17.23
N GLY A 80 -2.62 0.75 16.27
CA GLY A 80 -3.46 0.95 15.11
C GLY A 80 -2.72 1.50 13.90
N TYR A 81 -3.35 1.32 12.75
CA TYR A 81 -2.88 1.74 11.44
C TYR A 81 -4.06 1.95 10.48
N ARG A 82 -3.81 2.60 9.35
CA ARG A 82 -4.76 2.74 8.24
C ARG A 82 -4.22 2.00 7.03
N LEU A 83 -5.07 1.25 6.35
CA LEU A 83 -4.80 0.65 5.05
C LEU A 83 -5.63 1.39 4.00
N ILE A 84 -4.98 2.05 3.04
CA ILE A 84 -5.64 2.94 2.07
C ILE A 84 -5.31 2.49 0.66
N ASN A 85 -6.32 2.39 -0.20
CA ASN A 85 -6.13 2.35 -1.64
C ASN A 85 -6.74 3.62 -2.26
N ASN A 86 -5.96 4.28 -3.12
CA ASN A 86 -6.44 5.38 -3.94
C ASN A 86 -6.77 4.81 -5.33
N CYS A 87 -8.01 4.98 -5.79
CA CYS A 87 -8.48 4.56 -7.10
C CYS A 87 -9.05 5.77 -7.86
N GLY A 88 -8.41 6.13 -8.97
CA GLY A 88 -8.81 7.24 -9.82
C GLY A 88 -8.37 8.64 -9.34
N PRO A 89 -8.59 9.68 -10.17
CA PRO A 89 -8.00 11.01 -9.95
C PRO A 89 -8.44 11.71 -8.65
N ASP A 90 -9.74 11.66 -8.32
CA ASP A 90 -10.28 12.36 -7.14
C ASP A 90 -9.79 11.77 -5.81
N SER A 91 -9.28 10.53 -5.84
CA SER A 91 -8.65 9.89 -4.68
C SER A 91 -7.15 10.18 -4.56
N GLY A 92 -6.54 10.80 -5.58
CA GLY A 92 -5.10 11.06 -5.62
C GLY A 92 -4.25 9.86 -6.04
N GLN A 93 -4.77 8.95 -6.88
CA GLN A 93 -3.95 7.86 -7.43
C GLN A 93 -2.84 8.42 -8.35
N ALA A 94 -1.59 8.45 -7.88
CA ALA A 94 -0.46 9.00 -8.63
C ALA A 94 0.27 7.97 -9.50
N VAL A 95 0.41 6.72 -9.02
CA VAL A 95 1.04 5.62 -9.76
C VAL A 95 -0.04 4.67 -10.29
N PRO A 96 -0.11 4.44 -11.61
CA PRO A 96 -1.10 3.54 -12.23
C PRO A 96 -0.66 2.08 -12.07
N HIS A 97 -0.48 1.65 -10.82
CA HIS A 97 -0.22 0.27 -10.42
C HIS A 97 -0.85 0.09 -9.04
N LEU A 98 -1.73 -0.90 -8.87
CA LEU A 98 -2.49 -1.13 -7.65
C LEU A 98 -1.57 -1.16 -6.43
N HIS A 99 -1.82 -0.29 -5.46
CA HIS A 99 -1.04 -0.24 -4.24
C HIS A 99 -1.94 0.08 -3.05
N TYR A 100 -1.51 -0.40 -1.90
CA TYR A 100 -2.08 -0.05 -0.62
C TYR A 100 -1.04 0.65 0.23
N HIS A 101 -1.42 1.79 0.81
CA HIS A 101 -0.65 2.48 1.83
C HIS A 101 -0.97 1.84 3.18
N LEU A 102 0.03 1.30 3.86
CA LEU A 102 -0.02 0.94 5.27
C LEU A 102 0.62 2.08 6.07
N ILE A 103 -0.22 2.86 6.77
CA ILE A 103 0.18 4.09 7.46
C ILE A 103 -0.05 3.93 8.96
N GLY A 104 0.95 4.23 9.79
CA GLY A 104 0.85 4.10 11.25
C GLY A 104 2.01 4.71 12.01
N GLY A 105 2.09 4.38 13.31
CA GLY A 105 3.14 4.88 14.21
C GLY A 105 2.88 6.28 14.79
N ALA A 106 1.70 6.86 14.54
CA ALA A 106 1.24 8.12 15.11
C ALA A 106 -0.30 8.20 15.09
N LYS A 107 -0.89 9.18 15.79
CA LYS A 107 -2.31 9.53 15.60
C LYS A 107 -2.49 10.15 14.20
N LEU A 108 -3.23 9.47 13.33
CA LEU A 108 -3.34 9.83 11.90
C LEU A 108 -4.37 10.92 11.58
N GLY A 109 -5.10 11.43 12.57
CA GLY A 109 -6.14 12.44 12.38
C GLY A 109 -7.33 11.97 11.54
N ALA A 110 -8.10 12.94 11.04
CA ALA A 110 -9.31 12.70 10.27
C ALA A 110 -9.06 11.84 9.02
N LEU A 111 -10.05 11.02 8.65
CA LEU A 111 -9.95 10.13 7.48
C LEU A 111 -9.90 10.92 6.16
N VAL A 112 -10.72 11.96 6.04
CA VAL A 112 -10.80 12.87 4.89
C VAL A 112 -10.96 14.28 5.45
N GLY A 113 -10.29 15.28 4.86
CA GLY A 113 -10.19 16.64 5.40
C GLY A 113 -11.52 17.38 5.66
N GLY A 114 -12.63 16.92 5.08
CA GLY A 114 -13.98 17.46 5.34
C GLY A 114 -14.73 16.78 6.50
N SER A 115 -14.20 15.70 7.07
CA SER A 115 -14.93 14.90 8.06
C SER A 115 -14.66 15.35 9.49
N LYS A 116 -15.72 15.69 10.22
CA LYS A 116 -15.67 15.97 11.66
C LYS A 116 -15.85 14.74 12.54
N SER A 117 -16.18 13.57 11.96
CA SER A 117 -16.53 12.38 12.74
C SER A 117 -15.34 11.53 13.18
N HIS A 118 -14.13 11.86 12.73
CA HIS A 118 -12.91 11.06 12.97
C HIS A 118 -11.73 11.91 13.48
N ALA A 119 -12.02 13.09 14.05
CA ALA A 119 -11.01 13.99 14.65
C ALA A 119 -10.77 13.67 16.12
#